data_AF-A0A9X2P1A1-F1
#
_entry.id   AF-A0A9X2P1A1-F1
#
_cell.length_a   1.000
_cell.length_b   1.000
_cell.length_c   1.000
_cell.angle_alpha   90.00
_cell.angle_beta   90.00
_cell.angle_gamma   90.00
#
_symmetry.space_group_name_H-M   'P 1'
#
loop_
_entity.id
_entity.type
_entity.pdbx_description
1 polymer ?
#
loop_
_entity_poly.entity_id
_entity_poly.type
_entity_poly.pdbx_seq_one_letter_code
_entity_poly.pdbx_strand_id
1 'polypeptide(L)'
;MDSYAIIDESNFPIIRIRFTGHKSTNQNFQNYLDQTKACYRFAKGLAIIFDASDAAIPSLYHQKMQAKWLKENEQLMKDFCAGTAYIIPNAVIRAILKMIFSFQKQPVPYKIFESEPEANAWVNGLDLESNSTA
;
A
#
# COMPACT_ATOMS: atom_id res chain seq x y z
N MET A 1 -21.22 5.72 3.90
CA MET A 1 -20.19 6.23 2.99
C MET A 1 -19.28 5.08 2.66
N ASP A 2 -19.05 4.81 1.39
CA ASP A 2 -18.35 3.58 1.00
C ASP A 2 -16.83 3.73 1.16
N SER A 3 -16.22 2.69 1.73
CA SER A 3 -14.78 2.64 1.97
C SER A 3 -14.02 2.59 0.65
N TYR A 4 -12.93 3.36 0.53
CA TYR A 4 -12.07 3.33 -0.66
C TYR A 4 -11.25 2.03 -0.75
N ALA A 5 -10.85 1.51 0.41
CA ALA A 5 -10.18 0.23 0.56
C ALA A 5 -10.66 -0.48 1.84
N ILE A 6 -10.48 -1.79 1.87
CA ILE A 6 -10.68 -2.66 3.04
C ILE A 6 -9.30 -3.12 3.49
N ILE A 7 -8.99 -2.97 4.77
CA ILE A 7 -7.76 -3.46 5.38
C ILE A 7 -8.06 -4.76 6.13
N ASP A 8 -7.31 -5.81 5.80
CA ASP A 8 -7.36 -7.11 6.43
C ASP A 8 -6.01 -7.40 7.09
N GLU A 9 -6.04 -7.51 8.41
CA GLU A 9 -4.89 -7.81 9.27
C GLU A 9 -4.96 -9.23 9.87
N SER A 10 -5.90 -10.08 9.42
CA SER A 10 -6.09 -11.44 9.96
C SER A 10 -4.86 -12.34 9.82
N ASN A 11 -3.96 -12.01 8.90
CA ASN A 11 -2.71 -12.74 8.62
C ASN A 11 -1.45 -11.93 8.97
N PHE A 12 -1.53 -11.01 9.94
CA PHE A 12 -0.37 -10.27 10.43
C PHE A 12 0.81 -11.22 10.72
N PRO A 13 2.06 -10.92 10.30
CA PRO A 13 2.59 -9.61 9.84
C PRO A 13 2.38 -9.25 8.36
N ILE A 14 1.63 -10.05 7.61
CA ILE A 14 1.26 -9.73 6.23
C ILE A 14 -0.12 -9.08 6.22
N ILE A 15 -0.18 -7.80 5.83
CA ILE A 15 -1.42 -7.03 5.79
C ILE A 15 -1.90 -6.91 4.35
N ARG A 16 -3.20 -7.08 4.13
CA ARG A 16 -3.81 -6.91 2.82
C ARG A 16 -4.71 -5.68 2.79
N ILE A 17 -4.50 -4.82 1.80
CA ILE A 17 -5.32 -3.65 1.53
C ILE A 17 -5.96 -3.84 0.16
N ARG A 18 -7.28 -4.09 0.13
CA ARG A 18 -8.03 -4.31 -1.12
C ARG A 18 -8.85 -3.08 -1.47
N PHE A 19 -8.63 -2.52 -2.66
CA PHE A 19 -9.44 -1.43 -3.17
C PHE A 19 -10.82 -1.93 -3.61
N THR A 20 -11.86 -1.13 -3.38
CA THR A 20 -13.27 -1.57 -3.46
C THR A 20 -13.97 -1.23 -4.77
N GLY A 21 -13.33 -0.45 -5.65
CA GLY A 21 -13.95 0.10 -6.85
C GLY A 21 -14.82 1.33 -6.61
N HIS A 22 -14.98 1.77 -5.36
CA HIS A 22 -15.68 3.01 -5.06
C HIS A 22 -14.84 4.23 -5.47
N LYS A 23 -15.54 5.26 -5.98
CA LYS A 23 -14.90 6.51 -6.38
C LYS A 23 -14.21 7.17 -5.17
N SER A 24 -13.02 7.67 -5.40
CA SER A 24 -12.30 8.47 -4.41
C SER A 24 -13.04 9.78 -4.09
N THR A 25 -13.16 10.05 -2.81
CA THR A 25 -13.64 11.31 -2.22
C THR A 25 -12.62 11.73 -1.18
N ASN A 26 -12.63 12.99 -0.75
CA ASN A 26 -11.65 13.45 0.26
C ASN A 26 -11.76 12.64 1.55
N GLN A 27 -12.97 12.33 2.00
CA GLN A 27 -13.17 11.61 3.26
C GLN A 27 -12.76 10.13 3.17
N ASN A 28 -13.26 9.36 2.18
CA ASN A 28 -12.93 7.93 2.12
C ASN A 28 -11.45 7.69 1.77
N PHE A 29 -10.83 8.60 1.01
CA PHE A 29 -9.42 8.51 0.66
C PHE A 29 -8.54 8.86 1.87
N GLN A 30 -8.88 9.90 2.63
CA GLN A 30 -8.18 10.22 3.88
C GLN A 30 -8.30 9.08 4.89
N ASN A 31 -9.50 8.51 5.07
CA ASN A 31 -9.69 7.36 5.95
C ASN A 31 -8.80 6.17 5.54
N TYR A 32 -8.70 5.89 4.24
CA TYR A 32 -7.79 4.85 3.72
C TYR A 32 -6.32 5.13 4.08
N LEU A 33 -5.85 6.37 3.90
CA LEU A 33 -4.47 6.76 4.25
C LEU A 33 -4.20 6.64 5.75
N ASP A 34 -5.17 7.03 6.58
CA ASP A 34 -5.06 6.94 8.04
C ASP A 34 -5.05 5.48 8.52
N GLN A 35 -5.93 4.64 7.96
CA GLN A 35 -5.97 3.21 8.25
C GLN A 35 -4.68 2.51 7.76
N THR A 36 -4.15 2.88 6.61
CA THR A 36 -2.86 2.36 6.11
C THR A 36 -1.72 2.73 7.06
N LYS A 37 -1.73 3.93 7.63
CA LYS A 37 -0.77 4.33 8.65
C LYS A 37 -0.95 3.54 9.95
N ALA A 38 -2.19 3.25 10.34
CA ALA A 38 -2.51 2.49 11.55
C ALA A 38 -2.00 1.03 11.51
N CYS A 39 -1.70 0.48 10.34
CA CYS A 39 -1.02 -0.82 10.20
C CYS A 39 0.34 -0.86 10.94
N TYR A 40 1.02 0.28 11.07
CA TYR A 40 2.32 0.39 11.73
C TYR A 40 2.24 0.54 13.26
N ARG A 41 1.04 0.57 13.86
CA ARG A 41 0.83 0.84 15.30
C ARG A 41 1.57 -0.11 16.24
N PHE A 42 1.89 -1.32 15.78
CA PHE A 42 2.60 -2.31 16.58
C PHE A 42 4.11 -2.12 16.60
N ALA A 43 4.67 -1.22 15.77
CA ALA A 43 6.12 -1.00 15.63
C ALA A 43 6.91 -2.32 15.41
N LYS A 44 6.35 -3.20 14.57
CA LYS A 44 6.93 -4.48 14.19
C LYS A 44 7.10 -4.54 12.68
N GLY A 45 8.08 -5.34 12.24
CA GLY A 45 8.27 -5.65 10.83
C GLY A 45 6.99 -6.21 10.21
N LEU A 46 6.64 -5.70 9.03
CA LEU A 46 5.45 -6.09 8.27
C LEU A 46 5.70 -6.04 6.77
N ALA A 47 4.82 -6.69 6.02
CA ALA A 47 4.69 -6.52 4.58
C ALA A 47 3.24 -6.17 4.22
N ILE A 48 3.06 -5.38 3.16
CA ILE A 48 1.73 -4.97 2.71
C ILE A 48 1.49 -5.46 1.28
N ILE A 49 0.35 -6.11 1.07
CA ILE A 49 -0.19 -6.39 -0.26
C ILE A 49 -1.29 -5.37 -0.55
N PHE A 50 -1.08 -4.51 -1.54
CA PHE A 50 -2.13 -3.68 -2.13
C PHE A 50 -2.77 -4.43 -3.30
N ASP A 51 -4.02 -4.82 -3.14
CA ASP A 51 -4.83 -5.47 -4.16
C ASP A 51 -5.69 -4.42 -4.89
N ALA A 52 -5.26 -4.07 -6.10
CA ALA A 52 -5.90 -3.09 -6.97
C ALA A 52 -6.68 -3.73 -8.12
N SER A 53 -7.06 -5.00 -7.98
CA SER A 53 -7.85 -5.72 -8.99
C SER A 53 -9.18 -5.02 -9.29
N ASP A 54 -9.81 -4.46 -8.25
CA ASP A 54 -11.06 -3.69 -8.34
C ASP A 54 -10.83 -2.18 -8.18
N ALA A 55 -9.61 -1.66 -8.31
CA ALA A 55 -9.35 -0.25 -8.03
C ALA A 55 -10.05 0.70 -9.02
N ALA A 56 -10.77 1.68 -8.48
CA ALA A 56 -11.21 2.84 -9.25
C ALA A 56 -10.05 3.82 -9.47
N ILE A 57 -10.08 4.51 -10.61
CA ILE A 57 -9.10 5.57 -10.93
C ILE A 57 -9.24 6.71 -9.90
N PRO A 58 -8.22 6.99 -9.07
CA PRO A 58 -8.25 8.13 -8.17
C PRO A 58 -8.18 9.44 -8.93
N SER A 59 -8.77 10.51 -8.41
CA SER A 59 -8.57 11.85 -8.99
C SER A 59 -7.11 12.28 -8.91
N LEU A 60 -6.67 13.23 -9.74
CA LEU A 60 -5.31 13.77 -9.67
C LEU A 60 -4.99 14.37 -8.28
N TYR A 61 -6.00 14.94 -7.61
CA TYR A 61 -5.86 15.45 -6.25
C TYR A 61 -5.52 14.32 -5.27
N HIS A 62 -6.25 13.20 -5.32
CA HIS A 62 -6.01 12.02 -4.47
C HIS A 62 -4.69 11.31 -4.81
N GLN A 63 -4.27 11.30 -6.08
CA GLN A 63 -2.95 10.82 -6.48
C GLN A 63 -1.82 11.64 -5.81
N LYS A 64 -1.96 12.97 -5.75
CA LYS A 64 -1.02 13.84 -5.01
C LYS A 64 -1.08 13.61 -3.49
N MET A 65 -2.26 13.35 -2.93
CA MET A 65 -2.39 12.97 -1.51
C MET A 65 -1.61 11.69 -1.20
N GLN A 66 -1.70 10.66 -2.05
CA GLN A 66 -0.92 9.43 -1.89
C GLN A 66 0.59 9.72 -1.96
N ALA A 67 1.05 10.50 -2.94
CA ALA A 67 2.48 10.86 -3.04
C ALA A 67 2.97 11.62 -1.81
N LYS A 68 2.17 12.58 -1.31
CA LYS A 68 2.45 13.30 -0.07
C LYS A 68 2.51 12.37 1.14
N TRP A 69 1.57 11.43 1.25
CA TRP A 69 1.56 10.44 2.32
C TRP A 69 2.82 9.56 2.31
N LEU A 70 3.28 9.11 1.14
CA LEU A 70 4.53 8.34 1.02
C LEU A 70 5.73 9.15 1.53
N LYS A 71 5.77 10.45 1.21
CA LYS A 71 6.84 11.35 1.65
C LYS A 71 6.80 11.59 3.15
N GLU A 72 5.61 11.83 3.71
CA GLU A 72 5.42 12.14 5.13
C GLU A 72 5.67 10.93 6.05
N ASN A 73 5.48 9.71 5.53
CA ASN A 73 5.66 8.48 6.29
C ASN A 73 6.89 7.67 5.81
N GLU A 74 7.80 8.29 5.06
CA GLU A 74 8.95 7.61 4.45
C GLU A 74 9.79 6.86 5.49
N GLN A 75 10.14 7.52 6.59
CA GLN A 75 10.94 6.91 7.65
C GLN A 75 10.19 5.77 8.34
N LEU A 76 8.92 5.99 8.69
CA LEU A 76 8.05 4.96 9.28
C LEU A 76 8.00 3.69 8.41
N MET A 77 7.87 3.86 7.09
CA MET A 77 7.88 2.74 6.15
C MET A 77 9.23 2.05 6.13
N LYS A 78 10.34 2.80 6.10
CA LYS A 78 11.70 2.22 6.10
C LYS A 78 12.01 1.45 7.38
N ASP A 79 11.50 1.90 8.52
CA ASP A 79 11.76 1.27 9.81
C ASP A 79 11.01 -0.07 9.97
N PHE A 80 9.81 -0.18 9.40
CA PHE A 80 8.89 -1.29 9.72
C PHE A 80 8.35 -2.07 8.52
N CYS A 81 8.43 -1.56 7.29
CA CYS A 81 7.88 -2.22 6.11
C CYS A 81 9.00 -2.92 5.31
N ALA A 82 9.08 -4.25 5.42
CA ALA A 82 10.04 -5.05 4.67
C ALA A 82 9.81 -4.97 3.15
N GLY A 83 8.56 -4.78 2.73
CA GLY A 83 8.24 -4.56 1.33
C GLY A 83 6.75 -4.41 1.04
N THR A 84 6.45 -3.99 -0.19
CA THR A 84 5.10 -3.80 -0.69
C THR A 84 4.85 -4.56 -1.99
N ALA A 85 3.89 -5.47 -1.99
CA ALA A 85 3.39 -6.10 -3.20
C ALA A 85 2.19 -5.32 -3.74
N TYR A 86 2.17 -5.04 -5.04
CA TYR A 86 1.04 -4.43 -5.72
C TYR A 86 0.44 -5.42 -6.72
N ILE A 87 -0.78 -5.90 -6.48
CA ILE A 87 -1.52 -6.69 -7.47
C ILE A 87 -2.30 -5.70 -8.33
N ILE A 88 -1.87 -5.52 -9.59
CA ILE A 88 -2.45 -4.52 -10.50
C ILE A 88 -2.61 -5.14 -11.89
N PRO A 89 -3.72 -5.84 -12.18
CA PRO A 89 -3.97 -6.39 -13.50
C PRO A 89 -4.25 -5.30 -14.55
N ASN A 90 -4.75 -4.14 -14.14
CA ASN A 90 -5.12 -3.04 -15.03
C ASN A 90 -3.91 -2.14 -15.40
N ALA A 91 -3.61 -2.03 -16.70
CA ALA A 91 -2.50 -1.22 -17.22
C ALA A 91 -2.60 0.29 -16.91
N VAL A 92 -3.82 0.84 -16.88
CA VAL A 92 -4.06 2.26 -16.53
C VAL A 92 -3.71 2.50 -15.06
N ILE A 93 -4.14 1.62 -14.17
CA ILE A 93 -3.79 1.73 -12.74
C ILE A 93 -2.27 1.58 -12.54
N ARG A 94 -1.60 0.70 -13.30
CA ARG A 94 -0.13 0.60 -13.28
C ARG A 94 0.54 1.91 -13.70
N ALA A 95 0.03 2.57 -14.72
CA ALA A 95 0.55 3.87 -15.17
C ALA A 95 0.35 4.96 -14.11
N ILE A 96 -0.80 4.98 -13.43
CA ILE A 96 -1.07 5.91 -12.33
C ILE A 96 -0.11 5.69 -11.17
N LEU A 97 0.14 4.43 -10.77
CA LEU A 97 1.11 4.15 -9.71
C LEU A 97 2.52 4.66 -10.07
N LYS A 98 2.97 4.43 -11.31
CA LYS A 98 4.26 4.97 -11.79
C LYS A 98 4.30 6.50 -11.74
N MET A 99 3.18 7.16 -12.04
CA MET A 99 3.06 8.61 -11.97
C MET A 99 3.12 9.10 -10.51
N ILE A 100 2.42 8.44 -9.58
CA ILE A 100 2.55 8.73 -8.13
C ILE A 100 4.02 8.60 -7.70
N PHE A 101 4.69 7.54 -8.15
CA PHE A 101 6.10 7.29 -7.84
C PHE A 101 7.09 8.25 -8.49
N SER A 102 6.68 9.02 -9.51
CA SER A 102 7.53 10.06 -10.08
C SER A 102 7.57 11.32 -9.21
N PHE A 103 6.51 11.58 -8.43
CA PHE A 103 6.50 12.65 -7.42
C PHE A 103 7.27 12.28 -6.16
N GLN A 104 7.09 11.04 -5.68
CA GLN A 104 7.77 10.50 -4.51
C GLN A 104 8.02 9.02 -4.76
N LYS A 105 9.29 8.62 -4.85
CA LYS A 105 9.65 7.20 -5.02
C LYS A 105 9.08 6.37 -3.88
N GLN A 106 8.73 5.12 -4.17
CA GLN A 106 8.37 4.17 -3.14
C GLN A 106 9.53 4.03 -2.12
N PRO A 107 9.30 4.27 -0.81
CA PRO A 107 10.36 4.24 0.20
C PRO A 107 11.01 2.87 0.43
N VAL A 108 10.29 1.79 0.12
CA VAL A 108 10.64 0.40 0.46
C VAL A 108 10.66 -0.50 -0.78
N PRO A 109 11.29 -1.68 -0.72
CA PRO A 109 11.24 -2.64 -1.81
C PRO A 109 9.80 -2.91 -2.23
N TYR A 110 9.54 -2.90 -3.54
CA TYR A 110 8.21 -3.22 -4.05
C TYR A 110 8.28 -4.00 -5.35
N LYS A 111 7.19 -4.74 -5.62
CA LYS A 111 7.00 -5.43 -6.88
C LYS A 111 5.54 -5.37 -7.30
N ILE A 112 5.32 -5.23 -8.60
CA ILE A 112 3.99 -5.25 -9.22
C ILE A 112 3.76 -6.65 -9.79
N PHE A 113 2.58 -7.21 -9.50
CA PHE A 113 2.13 -8.52 -9.92
C PHE A 113 0.80 -8.39 -10.68
N GLU A 114 0.51 -9.36 -11.54
CA GLU A 114 -0.79 -9.45 -12.21
C GLU A 114 -1.79 -10.27 -11.41
N SER A 115 -1.32 -11.16 -10.53
CA SER A 115 -2.17 -12.07 -9.77
C SER A 115 -1.70 -12.27 -8.33
N GLU A 116 -2.59 -12.81 -7.50
CA GLU A 116 -2.39 -12.99 -6.07
C GLU A 116 -1.30 -14.04 -5.71
N PRO A 117 -1.26 -15.24 -6.31
CA PRO A 117 -0.27 -16.26 -6.00
C PRO A 117 1.18 -15.77 -5.99
N GLU A 118 1.61 -15.02 -7.02
CA GLU A 118 3.00 -14.53 -7.08
C GLU A 118 3.27 -13.42 -6.05
N ALA A 119 2.29 -12.56 -5.78
CA ALA A 119 2.39 -11.54 -4.75
C ALA A 119 2.56 -12.17 -3.37
N ASN A 120 1.74 -13.18 -3.05
CA ASN A 120 1.81 -13.94 -1.81
C ASN A 120 3.16 -14.64 -1.66
N ALA A 121 3.63 -15.33 -2.71
CA ALA A 121 4.92 -16.00 -2.68
C ALA A 121 6.08 -15.02 -2.40
N TRP A 122 6.03 -13.82 -2.98
CA TRP A 122 7.05 -12.81 -2.75
C TRP A 122 7.02 -12.24 -1.33
N VAL A 123 5.86 -11.87 -0.78
CA VAL A 123 5.80 -11.31 0.59
C VAL A 123 6.16 -12.34 1.65
N ASN A 124 5.83 -13.62 1.45
CA ASN A 124 6.22 -14.71 2.36
C ASN A 124 7.72 -14.99 2.33
N GLY A 125 8.43 -14.56 1.29
CA GLY A 125 9.89 -14.66 1.19
C GLY A 125 10.63 -13.44 1.74
N LEU A 126 9.93 -12.44 2.25
CA LEU A 126 10.56 -11.26 2.86
C LEU A 126 11.01 -11.58 4.29
N ASP A 127 12.14 -11.01 4.68
CA ASP A 127 12.55 -10.97 6.08
C ASP A 127 11.72 -9.92 6.82
N LEU A 128 10.89 -10.37 7.76
CA LEU A 128 9.99 -9.54 8.55
C LEU A 128 10.53 -9.30 9.97
N GLU A 129 11.74 -9.77 10.28
CA GLU A 129 12.41 -9.39 11.51
C GLU A 129 12.81 -7.91 11.42
N SER A 130 12.08 -7.04 12.10
CA SER A 130 12.48 -5.65 12.25
C SER A 130 13.87 -5.61 12.89
N ASN A 131 14.80 -4.88 12.28
CA ASN A 131 16.07 -4.49 12.92
C ASN A 131 15.75 -3.63 14.15
N SER A 132 15.44 -4.29 15.27
CA SER A 132 15.49 -3.69 16.60
C SER A 132 16.96 -3.59 16.97
N THR A 133 17.67 -2.64 16.37
CA THR A 133 19.02 -2.28 16.77
C THR A 133 19.07 -0.81 17.15
N ALA A 134 19.18 -0.64 18.48
CA ALA A 134 19.57 0.54 19.28
C ALA A 134 18.48 1.57 19.58
#